data_AF-A0A2I9DSM2-F1
#
_entry.id   AF-A0A2I9DSM2-F1
#
_cell.length_a   1.000
_cell.length_b   1.000
_cell.length_c   1.000
_cell.angle_alpha   90.00
_cell.angle_beta   90.00
_cell.angle_gamma   90.00
#
_symmetry.space_group_name_H-M   'P 1'
#
loop_
_entity.id
_entity.type
_entity.pdbx_description
1 polymer ?
#
loop_
_entity_poly.entity_id
_entity_poly.type
_entity_poly.pdbx_seq_one_letter_code
_entity_poly.pdbx_strand_id
1 'polypeptide(L)' 'MTDFRPGRPLPTTDSETQERQLYHTQRASGAWATMIRDESGWQWRLLRGEEPDGYGRGGWRQLQTWLAK' A
#
# COMPACT_ATOMS: atom_id res chain seq x y z
N MET A 1 13.36 17.31 -7.35
CA MET A 1 11.94 16.89 -7.38
C MET A 1 11.66 16.21 -6.06
N THR A 2 10.73 16.73 -5.25
CA THR A 2 10.37 16.11 -3.98
C THR A 2 9.63 14.79 -4.28
N ASP A 3 10.14 13.67 -3.77
CA ASP A 3 9.47 12.38 -3.87
C ASP A 3 8.07 12.50 -3.23
N PHE A 4 7.02 12.49 -4.05
CA PHE A 4 5.64 12.62 -3.57
C PHE A 4 5.23 11.34 -2.84
N ARG A 5 5.06 11.45 -1.51
CA ARG A 5 4.71 10.34 -0.61
C ARG A 5 3.41 10.66 0.12
N PRO A 6 2.24 10.30 -0.46
CA PRO A 6 0.96 10.65 0.13
C PRO A 6 0.65 9.80 1.37
N GLY A 7 0.07 10.43 2.39
CA GLY A 7 -0.28 9.74 3.64
C GLY A 7 0.92 9.42 4.54
N ARG A 8 0.78 8.40 5.40
CA ARG A 8 1.81 8.00 6.37
C ARG A 8 2.62 6.79 5.88
N PRO A 9 3.85 6.56 6.34
CA PRO A 9 4.54 5.30 6.08
C PRO A 9 3.70 4.11 6.57
N LEU A 10 3.63 3.03 5.77
CA LEU A 10 2.96 1.80 6.19
C LEU A 10 3.68 1.21 7.42
N PRO A 11 2.98 0.95 8.54
CA PRO A 11 3.56 0.25 9.69
C PRO A 11 3.97 -1.18 9.37
N THR A 12 4.76 -1.80 10.24
CA THR A 12 5.19 -3.20 10.07
C THR A 12 4.12 -4.20 10.50
N THR A 13 3.15 -3.78 11.33
CA THR A 13 2.06 -4.64 11.81
C THR A 13 0.67 -4.04 11.52
N ASP A 14 -0.32 -4.90 11.31
CA ASP A 14 -1.70 -4.49 11.03
C ASP A 14 -2.33 -3.74 12.23
N SER A 15 -1.98 -4.11 13.46
CA SER A 15 -2.52 -3.50 14.70
C SER A 15 -2.15 -2.03 14.88
N GLU A 16 -1.10 -1.56 14.20
CA GLU A 16 -0.65 -0.16 14.26
C GLU A 16 -1.35 0.72 13.20
N THR A 17 -2.21 0.12 12.39
CA THR A 17 -2.90 0.82 11.32
C THR A 17 -4.28 1.30 11.75
N GLN A 18 -4.77 2.33 11.07
CA GLN A 18 -6.04 2.99 11.37
C GLN A 18 -6.94 2.92 10.14
N GLU A 19 -8.23 2.69 10.35
CA GLU A 19 -9.22 2.77 9.28
C GLU A 19 -9.26 4.17 8.67
N ARG A 20 -9.56 4.23 7.37
CA ARG A 20 -9.64 5.46 6.57
C ARG A 20 -8.34 6.26 6.53
N GLN A 21 -7.22 5.70 7.01
CA GLN A 21 -5.89 6.29 6.89
C GLN A 21 -5.22 5.85 5.59
N LEU A 22 -4.73 6.82 4.83
CA LEU A 22 -3.90 6.59 3.67
C LEU A 22 -2.45 6.34 4.10
N TYR A 23 -1.85 5.29 3.59
CA TYR A 23 -0.46 4.92 3.78
C TYR A 23 0.30 4.84 2.46
N HIS A 24 1.62 4.95 2.53
CA HIS A 24 2.55 4.71 1.43
C HIS A 24 3.68 3.79 1.84
N THR A 25 4.18 3.01 0.89
CA THR A 25 5.43 2.25 1.04
C THR A 25 6.01 1.93 -0.33
N GLN A 26 7.26 1.50 -0.34
CA GLN A 26 7.94 1.02 -1.54
C GLN A 26 7.83 -0.52 -1.58
N ARG A 27 7.49 -1.06 -2.75
CA ARG A 27 7.51 -2.50 -3.00
C ARG A 27 8.94 -3.02 -3.08
N ALA A 28 9.11 -4.34 -3.03
CA ALA A 28 10.40 -4.99 -3.27
C ALA A 28 11.00 -4.62 -4.63
N SER A 29 10.16 -4.43 -5.66
CA SER A 29 10.56 -3.94 -6.99
C SER A 29 11.09 -2.50 -7.02
N GLY A 30 10.95 -1.75 -5.93
CA GLY A 30 11.29 -0.33 -5.87
C GLY A 30 10.15 0.61 -6.30
N ALA A 31 9.02 0.08 -6.76
CA ALA A 31 7.86 0.90 -7.13
C ALA A 31 7.15 1.44 -5.88
N TRP A 32 6.77 2.72 -5.90
CA TRP A 32 5.98 3.32 -4.83
C TRP A 32 4.50 2.99 -4.95
N ALA A 33 3.86 2.73 -3.82
CA ALA A 33 2.44 2.40 -3.72
C ALA A 33 1.73 3.23 -2.65
N THR A 34 0.42 3.37 -2.80
CA THR A 34 -0.52 3.82 -1.77
C THR A 34 -1.48 2.74 -1.38
N MET A 35 -1.91 2.78 -0.12
CA MET A 35 -2.84 1.82 0.43
C MET A 35 -3.72 2.49 1.48
N ILE A 36 -4.99 2.11 1.53
CA ILE A 36 -5.95 2.61 2.50
C ILE A 36 -6.59 1.41 3.19
N ARG A 37 -6.70 1.51 4.52
CA ARG A 37 -7.45 0.54 5.31
C ARG A 37 -8.92 0.94 5.28
N ASP A 38 -9.77 0.08 4.77
CA ASP A 38 -11.22 0.20 4.86
C ASP A 38 -11.78 -0.71 5.98
N GLU A 39 -13.09 -0.66 6.22
CA GLU A 39 -13.77 -1.44 7.27
C GLU A 39 -13.71 -2.96 7.02
N SER A 40 -13.37 -3.38 5.79
CA SER A 40 -13.35 -4.78 5.33
C SER A 40 -11.95 -5.32 5.04
N GLY A 41 -10.91 -4.48 5.08
CA GLY A 41 -9.54 -4.84 4.77
C GLY A 41 -8.74 -3.68 4.18
N TRP A 42 -8.02 -3.98 3.10
CA TRP A 42 -7.06 -3.09 2.47
C TRP A 42 -7.35 -2.95 0.99
N GLN A 43 -7.12 -1.74 0.49
CA GLN A 43 -7.05 -1.44 -0.94
C GLN A 43 -5.70 -0.80 -1.21
N TRP A 44 -5.03 -1.18 -2.30
CA TRP A 44 -3.71 -0.66 -2.63
C TRP A 44 -3.56 -0.42 -4.12
N ARG A 45 -2.65 0.48 -4.48
CA ARG A 45 -2.31 0.81 -5.87
C ARG A 45 -0.90 1.36 -6.01
N LEU A 46 -0.30 1.21 -7.18
CA LEU A 46 0.92 1.90 -7.55
C LEU A 46 0.68 3.40 -7.73
N LEU A 47 1.67 4.21 -7.36
CA LEU A 47 1.67 5.66 -7.61
C LEU A 47 1.98 5.99 -9.07
N ARG A 48 2.81 5.16 -9.70
CA ARG A 48 3.24 5.30 -11.10
C ARG A 48 3.42 3.90 -11.70
N GLY A 49 3.09 3.77 -12.98
CA GLY A 49 3.24 2.53 -13.75
C GLY A 49 1.91 1.92 -14.19
N GLU A 50 1.92 1.35 -15.39
CA GLU A 50 0.80 0.63 -16.01
C GLU A 50 0.96 -0.89 -15.83
N GLU A 51 1.40 -1.32 -14.64
CA GLU A 51 1.54 -2.75 -14.40
C GLU A 51 0.16 -3.42 -14.25
N PRO A 52 -0.04 -4.65 -14.79
CA PRO A 52 -1.27 -5.40 -14.64
C PRO A 52 -1.68 -5.59 -13.17
N ASP A 53 -0.68 -5.67 -12.28
CA ASP A 53 -0.83 -5.82 -10.83
C ASP A 53 -0.81 -4.47 -10.09
N GLY A 54 -1.07 -3.36 -10.78
CA GLY A 54 -0.97 -2.00 -10.25
C GLY A 54 -2.04 -1.63 -9.21
N TYR A 55 -3.02 -2.48 -8.97
CA TYR A 55 -4.09 -2.30 -7.98
C TYR A 55 -4.46 -3.64 -7.35
N GLY A 56 -4.92 -3.62 -6.10
CA GLY A 56 -5.49 -4.80 -5.45
C GLY A 56 -6.29 -4.46 -4.21
N ARG A 57 -6.97 -5.49 -3.69
CA ARG A 57 -7.72 -5.44 -2.44
C ARG A 57 -7.64 -6.76 -1.69
N GLY A 58 -7.75 -6.73 -0.37
CA GLY A 58 -7.71 -7.93 0.45
C GLY A 58 -7.31 -7.67 1.90
N GLY A 59 -6.97 -8.71 2.64
CA GLY A 59 -6.47 -8.59 4.01
C GLY A 59 -4.99 -8.19 4.08
N TRP A 60 -4.52 -7.91 5.29
CA TRP A 60 -3.12 -7.56 5.57
C TRP A 60 -2.12 -8.52 4.92
N ARG A 61 -2.35 -9.83 5.05
CA ARG A 61 -1.47 -10.85 4.47
C ARG A 61 -1.37 -10.75 2.95
N GLN A 62 -2.47 -10.45 2.26
CA GLN A 62 -2.49 -10.29 0.80
C GLN A 62 -1.77 -9.01 0.37
N LEU A 63 -1.93 -7.91 1.12
CA LEU A 63 -1.16 -6.68 0.93
C LEU A 63 0.35 -6.98 1.06
N GLN A 64 0.77 -7.66 2.13
CA GLN A 64 2.18 -8.00 2.34
C GLN A 64 2.74 -8.91 1.23
N THR A 65 1.98 -9.90 0.77
CA THR A 65 2.38 -10.72 -0.39
C THR A 65 2.53 -9.87 -1.66
N TRP A 66 1.63 -8.91 -1.89
CA TRP A 66 1.73 -8.01 -3.04
C TRP A 66 2.93 -7.05 -2.94
N LEU A 67 3.25 -6.56 -1.74
CA LEU A 67 4.42 -5.70 -1.50
C LEU A 67 5.76 -6.43 -1.70
N ALA A 68 5.79 -7.73 -1.42
CA ALA A 68 6.96 -8.58 -1.57
C ALA A 68 7.26 -9.00 -3.01
N LYS A 69 6.32 -8.77 -3.95
CA LYS A 69 6.55 -8.90 -5.38
C LYS A 69 7.25 -7.65 -5.91
#